data_AF-A0A7Y3MCE6-F1
#
_entry.id   AF-A0A7Y3MCE6-F1
#
_cell.length_a   1.000
_cell.length_b   1.000
_cell.length_c   1.000
_cell.angle_alpha   90.00
_cell.angle_beta   90.00
_cell.angle_gamma   90.00
#
_symmetry.space_group_name_H-M   'P 1'
#
loop_
_entity.id
_entity.type
_entity.pdbx_description
1 polymer ?
#
loop_
_entity_poly.entity_id
_entity_poly.type
_entity_poly.pdbx_seq_one_letter_code
_entity_poly.pdbx_strand_id
1 'polypeptide(L)'
;CLPNHVGYSSEFQLCVNMGGALGDTSWVDASDPPMISYHVPTDPFAPYEEDILIVPTTGELVVEVQGSYLAQQKANALGLNASFSGQNFKDVYSVAADSRNDGLEGLFPMPRPNWDLTDDGVDNPVAVEASPWEFWDETFWSTPPFGQATLADPGGPCEGVPIEFCNWNIIQKMSNPDMSFAKATAYQDSILGYFAPRAYLALDLANLSDTEDILDQNFVEISPNPSASTMFIKSFDKVIKAVEVIDMQGRVVKADRNINNNFHSLNKEDIGQGMFVVNVRFDEGIVTKKVVFN
;
A
#
# COMPACT_ATOMS: atom_id res chain seq x y z
N CYS A 1 25.12 -6.88 9.05
CA CYS A 1 23.73 -6.61 9.49
C CYS A 1 23.33 -7.64 10.52
N LEU A 2 22.72 -7.24 11.65
CA LEU A 2 22.09 -8.18 12.58
C LEU A 2 20.70 -8.53 12.01
N PRO A 3 20.37 -9.81 11.77
CA PRO A 3 19.08 -10.18 11.21
C PRO A 3 17.97 -9.91 12.23
N ASN A 4 16.96 -9.11 11.85
CA ASN A 4 15.79 -8.86 12.68
C ASN A 4 14.98 -10.15 12.90
N HIS A 5 14.85 -10.97 11.84
CA HIS A 5 14.26 -12.31 11.91
C HIS A 5 15.14 -13.33 11.16
N VAL A 6 15.76 -14.24 11.92
CA VAL A 6 16.60 -15.31 11.36
C VAL A 6 15.74 -16.22 10.47
N GLY A 7 16.21 -16.47 9.25
CA GLY A 7 15.54 -17.33 8.26
C GLY A 7 14.62 -16.59 7.29
N TYR A 8 14.35 -15.30 7.53
CA TYR A 8 13.66 -14.44 6.56
C TYR A 8 14.68 -13.65 5.74
N SER A 9 14.37 -13.47 4.45
CA SER A 9 15.19 -12.62 3.59
C SER A 9 15.12 -11.16 4.04
N SER A 10 16.23 -10.45 3.93
CA SER A 10 16.28 -8.99 4.06
C SER A 10 16.19 -8.28 2.70
N GLU A 11 16.08 -9.03 1.60
CA GLU A 11 15.84 -8.48 0.28
C GLU A 11 14.46 -7.81 0.24
N PHE A 12 14.42 -6.52 -0.08
CA PHE A 12 13.19 -5.76 -0.21
C PHE A 12 12.64 -5.89 -1.63
N GLN A 13 11.31 -5.88 -1.76
CA GLN A 13 10.62 -6.11 -3.03
C GLN A 13 9.98 -4.84 -3.61
N LEU A 14 10.02 -3.73 -2.85
CA LEU A 14 9.45 -2.45 -3.22
C LEU A 14 10.16 -1.35 -2.42
N CYS A 15 10.66 -0.33 -3.10
CA CYS A 15 11.19 0.88 -2.47
C CYS A 15 10.05 1.91 -2.33
N VAL A 16 9.93 2.52 -1.16
CA VAL A 16 9.06 3.68 -0.95
C VAL A 16 9.87 4.79 -0.28
N ASN A 17 9.90 5.98 -0.89
CA ASN A 17 10.59 7.15 -0.34
C ASN A 17 9.67 8.38 -0.30
N MET A 18 9.87 9.21 0.73
CA MET A 18 9.10 10.41 1.01
C MET A 18 10.07 11.57 1.26
N GLY A 19 10.25 12.43 0.27
CA GLY A 19 11.30 13.45 0.24
C GLY A 19 12.70 12.83 0.11
N GLY A 20 13.71 13.68 0.34
CA GLY A 20 15.11 13.26 0.32
C GLY A 20 15.70 13.08 -1.09
N ALA A 21 16.98 12.72 -1.13
CA ALA A 21 17.74 12.58 -2.37
C ALA A 21 18.71 11.39 -2.30
N LEU A 22 18.98 10.80 -3.46
CA LEU A 22 20.05 9.84 -3.70
C LEU A 22 21.38 10.60 -3.85
N GLY A 23 22.47 10.01 -3.36
CA GLY A 23 23.80 10.60 -3.55
C GLY A 23 24.27 10.56 -5.01
N ASP A 24 23.91 9.51 -5.74
CA ASP A 24 24.11 9.40 -7.20
C ASP A 24 23.03 8.49 -7.80
N THR A 25 22.40 8.86 -8.91
CA THR A 25 21.50 7.95 -9.66
C THR A 25 22.20 6.68 -10.17
N SER A 26 23.54 6.66 -10.23
CA SER A 26 24.33 5.47 -10.52
C SER A 26 24.24 4.39 -9.45
N TRP A 27 23.67 4.70 -8.27
CA TRP A 27 23.40 3.72 -7.22
C TRP A 27 22.14 2.89 -7.50
N VAL A 28 21.36 3.27 -8.52
CA VAL A 28 20.20 2.51 -8.98
C VAL A 28 20.58 1.71 -10.24
N ASP A 29 20.34 0.41 -10.20
CA ASP A 29 20.58 -0.52 -11.30
C ASP A 29 19.35 -1.37 -11.66
N ALA A 30 19.45 -2.15 -12.74
CA ALA A 30 18.31 -2.90 -13.28
C ALA A 30 17.84 -4.08 -12.41
N SER A 31 18.57 -4.40 -11.34
CA SER A 31 18.21 -5.45 -10.38
C SER A 31 17.48 -4.90 -9.15
N ASP A 32 17.43 -3.58 -8.98
CA ASP A 32 16.67 -2.96 -7.89
C ASP A 32 15.16 -3.19 -8.07
N PRO A 33 14.39 -3.22 -6.97
CA PRO A 33 12.95 -3.37 -7.05
C PRO A 33 12.26 -2.07 -7.54
N PRO A 34 10.97 -2.15 -7.91
CA PRO A 34 10.17 -0.97 -8.25
C PRO A 34 10.21 0.10 -7.15
N MET A 35 10.02 1.36 -7.54
CA MET A 35 10.13 2.52 -6.64
C MET A 35 8.86 3.38 -6.68
N ILE A 36 8.35 3.72 -5.49
CA ILE A 36 7.28 4.71 -5.30
C ILE A 36 7.87 5.89 -4.53
N SER A 37 7.74 7.09 -5.10
CA SER A 37 8.32 8.32 -4.55
C SER A 37 7.27 9.39 -4.31
N TYR A 38 7.38 10.06 -3.18
CA TYR A 38 6.66 11.29 -2.85
C TYR A 38 7.69 12.38 -2.62
N HIS A 39 7.47 13.59 -3.12
CA HIS A 39 8.43 14.67 -2.93
C HIS A 39 7.73 16.02 -3.04
N VAL A 40 8.04 16.95 -2.14
CA VAL A 40 7.64 18.36 -2.29
C VAL A 40 8.61 19.03 -3.26
N PRO A 41 8.17 19.52 -4.44
CA PRO A 41 9.10 20.12 -5.41
C PRO A 41 9.85 21.36 -4.90
N THR A 42 9.35 22.01 -3.84
CA THR A 42 9.96 23.17 -3.18
C THR A 42 10.64 22.83 -1.85
N ASP A 43 11.03 21.57 -1.63
CA ASP A 43 11.85 21.18 -0.48
C ASP A 43 13.16 22.01 -0.46
N PRO A 44 13.44 22.76 0.62
CA PRO A 44 14.59 23.65 0.70
C PRO A 44 15.90 22.92 1.05
N PHE A 45 15.86 21.62 1.36
CA PHE A 45 17.01 20.88 1.88
C PHE A 45 17.45 19.75 0.95
N ALA A 46 16.50 18.99 0.43
CA ALA A 46 16.74 17.95 -0.56
C ALA A 46 16.10 18.35 -1.89
N PRO A 47 16.87 18.48 -2.97
CA PRO A 47 16.33 18.91 -4.25
C PRO A 47 15.38 17.86 -4.82
N TYR A 48 14.34 18.32 -5.52
CA TYR A 48 13.42 17.47 -6.25
C TYR A 48 14.05 16.82 -7.49
N GLU A 49 14.89 17.58 -8.20
CA GLU A 49 15.64 17.14 -9.38
C GLU A 49 17.12 16.91 -9.03
N GLU A 50 17.99 17.90 -9.21
CA GLU A 50 19.42 17.85 -8.89
C GLU A 50 19.85 19.20 -8.36
N ASP A 51 20.50 19.20 -7.20
CA ASP A 51 21.15 20.37 -6.60
C ASP A 51 22.03 19.92 -5.43
N ILE A 52 22.65 20.87 -4.73
CA ILE A 52 23.38 20.63 -3.50
C ILE A 52 22.43 20.35 -2.33
N LEU A 53 22.66 19.24 -1.63
CA LEU A 53 22.02 18.93 -0.36
C LEU A 53 22.41 19.98 0.69
N ILE A 54 21.42 20.54 1.38
CA ILE A 54 21.61 21.55 2.42
C ILE A 54 21.28 20.94 3.78
N VAL A 55 22.17 21.10 4.76
CA VAL A 55 21.90 20.67 6.14
C VAL A 55 20.80 21.53 6.75
N PRO A 56 19.67 20.96 7.21
CA PRO A 56 18.53 21.75 7.70
C PRO A 56 18.83 22.67 8.87
N THR A 57 19.82 22.30 9.69
CA THR A 57 20.19 23.04 10.90
C THR A 57 21.26 24.07 10.65
N THR A 58 22.32 23.75 9.92
CA THR A 58 23.49 24.64 9.76
C THR A 58 23.50 25.43 8.45
N GLY A 59 22.63 25.09 7.50
CA GLY A 59 22.66 25.66 6.14
C GLY A 59 23.90 25.25 5.35
N GLU A 60 24.70 24.31 5.86
CA GLU A 60 25.92 23.87 5.18
C GLU A 60 25.57 23.12 3.89
N LEU A 61 26.34 23.44 2.84
CA LEU A 61 26.29 22.77 1.55
C LEU A 61 27.10 21.48 1.63
N VAL A 62 26.45 20.33 1.46
CA VAL A 62 27.09 19.02 1.67
C VAL A 62 27.69 18.48 0.38
N VAL A 63 26.84 18.13 -0.59
CA VAL A 63 27.22 17.48 -1.85
C VAL A 63 26.05 17.61 -2.84
N GLU A 64 26.35 17.56 -4.14
CA GLU A 64 25.33 17.43 -5.18
C GLU A 64 24.63 16.07 -5.06
N VAL A 65 23.31 16.08 -5.14
CA VAL A 65 22.45 14.91 -4.96
C VAL A 65 21.29 14.95 -5.95
N GLN A 66 20.67 13.79 -6.21
CA GLN A 66 19.51 13.69 -7.09
C GLN A 66 18.25 13.28 -6.34
N GLY A 67 17.23 14.11 -6.45
CA GLY A 67 15.92 13.90 -5.88
C GLY A 67 15.09 12.84 -6.59
N SER A 68 13.86 12.73 -6.09
CA SER A 68 12.90 11.73 -6.55
C SER A 68 12.57 11.83 -8.04
N TYR A 69 12.65 13.01 -8.66
CA TYR A 69 12.38 13.16 -10.08
C TYR A 69 13.39 12.37 -10.93
N LEU A 70 14.69 12.61 -10.70
CA LEU A 70 15.75 11.91 -11.44
C LEU A 70 15.88 10.45 -11.01
N ALA A 71 15.62 10.13 -9.74
CA ALA A 71 15.51 8.74 -9.26
C ALA A 71 14.48 7.94 -10.07
N GLN A 72 13.31 8.54 -10.32
CA GLN A 72 12.20 7.92 -11.04
C GLN A 72 12.46 7.87 -12.55
N GLN A 73 13.09 8.90 -13.13
CA GLN A 73 13.58 8.83 -14.51
C GLN A 73 14.55 7.67 -14.71
N LYS A 74 15.51 7.49 -13.79
CA LYS A 74 16.46 6.38 -13.82
C LYS A 74 15.78 5.02 -13.66
N ALA A 75 14.87 4.89 -12.70
CA ALA A 75 14.10 3.66 -12.47
C ALA A 75 13.27 3.27 -13.71
N ASN A 76 12.61 4.24 -14.35
CA ASN A 76 11.87 4.01 -15.59
C ASN A 76 12.80 3.62 -16.76
N ALA A 77 13.94 4.28 -16.92
CA ALA A 77 14.92 3.97 -17.97
C ALA A 77 15.49 2.55 -17.85
N LEU A 78 15.59 2.03 -16.63
CA LEU A 78 16.01 0.66 -16.32
C LEU A 78 14.86 -0.36 -16.37
N GLY A 79 13.61 0.10 -16.52
CA GLY A 79 12.42 -0.75 -16.56
C GLY A 79 11.91 -1.22 -15.19
N LEU A 80 12.42 -0.68 -14.08
CA LEU A 80 12.05 -1.11 -12.72
C LEU A 80 10.56 -0.89 -12.45
N ASN A 81 10.02 0.23 -12.93
CA ASN A 81 8.62 0.60 -12.76
C ASN A 81 7.70 0.14 -13.91
N ALA A 82 8.16 -0.82 -14.73
CA ALA A 82 7.37 -1.29 -15.87
C ALA A 82 6.00 -1.84 -15.47
N SER A 83 5.86 -2.39 -14.26
CA SER A 83 4.59 -2.87 -13.72
C SER A 83 3.53 -1.77 -13.55
N PHE A 84 3.93 -0.51 -13.38
CA PHE A 84 3.01 0.63 -13.23
C PHE A 84 2.56 1.19 -14.58
N SER A 85 3.34 0.97 -15.64
CA SER A 85 3.10 1.56 -16.95
C SER A 85 1.81 1.00 -17.59
N GLY A 86 0.97 1.89 -18.12
CA GLY A 86 -0.23 1.51 -18.89
C GLY A 86 -1.40 1.00 -18.05
N GLN A 87 -1.31 1.01 -16.72
CA GLN A 87 -2.36 0.55 -15.80
C GLN A 87 -3.57 1.49 -15.74
N ASN A 88 -3.39 2.76 -16.15
CA ASN A 88 -4.45 3.74 -16.30
C ASN A 88 -5.25 3.95 -14.99
N PHE A 89 -4.53 4.19 -13.89
CA PHE A 89 -5.12 4.42 -12.57
C PHE A 89 -6.12 5.58 -12.60
N LYS A 90 -7.32 5.37 -12.05
CA LYS A 90 -8.43 6.35 -12.09
C LYS A 90 -8.78 6.95 -10.75
N ASP A 91 -8.09 6.54 -9.68
CA ASP A 91 -8.28 7.14 -8.37
C ASP A 91 -7.81 8.61 -8.38
N VAL A 92 -8.36 9.38 -7.43
CA VAL A 92 -8.13 10.82 -7.37
C VAL A 92 -6.66 11.18 -7.12
N TYR A 93 -5.87 10.30 -6.51
CA TYR A 93 -4.47 10.55 -6.17
C TYR A 93 -3.57 10.33 -7.38
N SER A 94 -3.79 9.23 -8.11
CA SER A 94 -3.06 8.97 -9.36
C SER A 94 -3.35 10.05 -10.41
N VAL A 95 -4.62 10.45 -10.57
CA VAL A 95 -4.98 11.57 -11.46
C VAL A 95 -4.30 12.88 -11.05
N ALA A 96 -4.19 13.14 -9.74
CA ALA A 96 -3.50 14.32 -9.25
C ALA A 96 -1.98 14.27 -9.50
N ALA A 97 -1.35 13.10 -9.36
CA ALA A 97 0.06 12.89 -9.64
C ALA A 97 0.38 13.03 -11.14
N ASP A 98 -0.42 12.39 -12.01
CA ASP A 98 -0.24 12.39 -13.47
C ASP A 98 -0.29 13.79 -14.09
N SER A 99 -1.00 14.71 -13.43
CA SER A 99 -1.03 16.11 -13.86
C SER A 99 0.29 16.87 -13.64
N ARG A 100 1.27 16.27 -12.94
CA ARG A 100 2.49 16.96 -12.44
C ARG A 100 3.77 16.12 -12.46
N ASN A 101 3.71 14.84 -12.83
CA ASN A 101 4.84 13.90 -12.71
C ASN A 101 5.53 13.57 -14.04
N ASP A 102 5.20 14.26 -15.13
CA ASP A 102 5.72 14.01 -16.48
C ASP A 102 5.60 12.56 -16.97
N GLY A 103 4.55 11.85 -16.52
CA GLY A 103 4.33 10.44 -16.86
C GLY A 103 5.22 9.46 -16.09
N LEU A 104 5.94 9.93 -15.07
CA LEU A 104 6.66 9.08 -14.12
C LEU A 104 5.65 8.45 -13.15
N GLU A 105 5.05 7.34 -13.56
CA GLU A 105 3.99 6.63 -12.81
C GLU A 105 4.39 6.23 -11.37
N GLY A 106 5.68 6.13 -11.04
CA GLY A 106 6.15 5.88 -9.67
C GLY A 106 6.23 7.14 -8.79
N LEU A 107 6.02 8.34 -9.35
CA LEU A 107 6.29 9.63 -8.70
C LEU A 107 5.01 10.42 -8.42
N PHE A 108 4.81 10.82 -7.17
CA PHE A 108 3.77 11.75 -6.77
C PHE A 108 4.38 13.06 -6.22
N PRO A 109 4.48 14.10 -7.07
CA PRO A 109 4.89 15.43 -6.66
C PRO A 109 3.80 16.08 -5.81
N MET A 110 4.18 16.61 -4.64
CA MET A 110 3.28 17.20 -3.66
C MET A 110 3.58 18.69 -3.48
N PRO A 111 3.30 19.54 -4.48
CA PRO A 111 3.53 20.97 -4.36
C PRO A 111 2.66 21.55 -3.25
N ARG A 112 3.22 22.52 -2.54
CA ARG A 112 2.50 23.24 -1.50
C ARG A 112 1.81 24.45 -2.10
N PRO A 113 0.55 24.73 -1.67
CA PRO A 113 -0.09 25.97 -2.04
C PRO A 113 0.77 27.12 -1.54
N ASN A 114 0.89 28.17 -2.36
CA ASN A 114 1.63 29.34 -1.94
C ASN A 114 0.95 29.98 -0.74
N TRP A 115 1.73 30.24 0.30
CA TRP A 115 1.29 31.05 1.43
C TRP A 115 1.83 32.45 1.15
N ASP A 116 0.96 33.32 0.65
CA ASP A 116 1.20 34.75 0.70
C ASP A 116 1.22 35.17 2.17
N LEU A 117 2.41 35.08 2.76
CA LEU A 117 2.71 35.47 4.13
C LEU A 117 2.48 36.95 4.38
N THR A 118 2.52 37.74 3.31
CA THR A 118 2.49 39.19 3.33
C THR A 118 1.08 39.75 3.12
N ASP A 119 0.12 38.91 2.71
CA ASP A 119 -1.23 39.29 2.29
C ASP A 119 -1.19 40.47 1.28
N ASP A 120 -0.13 40.51 0.46
CA ASP A 120 0.12 41.57 -0.53
C ASP A 120 -0.33 41.17 -1.94
N GLY A 121 -0.90 39.97 -2.07
CA GLY A 121 -1.29 39.35 -3.34
C GLY A 121 -0.09 38.86 -4.14
N VAL A 122 1.09 38.80 -3.53
CA VAL A 122 2.34 38.33 -4.14
C VAL A 122 2.87 37.18 -3.33
N ASP A 123 3.17 36.10 -4.03
CA ASP A 123 3.75 34.90 -3.44
C ASP A 123 5.23 35.15 -3.07
N ASN A 124 5.49 35.88 -1.98
CA ASN A 124 6.82 36.28 -1.57
C ASN A 124 7.01 36.27 -0.03
N PRO A 125 7.91 35.42 0.51
CA PRO A 125 8.72 34.42 -0.21
C PRO A 125 7.86 33.25 -0.70
N VAL A 126 8.34 32.58 -1.77
CA VAL A 126 7.73 31.33 -2.23
C VAL A 126 7.74 30.32 -1.10
N ALA A 127 6.60 29.69 -0.92
CA ALA A 127 6.39 28.61 0.00
C ALA A 127 7.41 27.47 -0.13
N VAL A 128 8.33 27.35 0.82
CA VAL A 128 9.21 26.18 0.95
C VAL A 128 8.73 25.26 2.06
N GLU A 129 8.77 23.96 1.82
CA GLU A 129 8.38 22.95 2.80
C GLU A 129 8.95 21.59 2.42
N ALA A 130 9.45 20.85 3.41
CA ALA A 130 10.09 19.55 3.18
C ALA A 130 9.13 18.37 3.42
N SER A 131 8.28 18.45 4.46
CA SER A 131 7.60 17.28 5.02
C SER A 131 6.16 17.54 5.48
N PRO A 132 5.20 17.76 4.55
CA PRO A 132 3.81 18.06 4.89
C PRO A 132 3.05 16.90 5.57
N TRP A 133 3.61 15.70 5.53
CA TRP A 133 3.12 14.48 6.18
C TRP A 133 3.58 14.34 7.64
N GLU A 134 4.41 15.26 8.14
CA GLU A 134 4.89 15.24 9.52
C GLU A 134 4.04 16.11 10.45
N PHE A 135 3.87 15.63 11.68
CA PHE A 135 3.31 16.40 12.78
C PHE A 135 4.01 16.05 14.09
N TRP A 136 3.98 16.96 15.05
CA TRP A 136 4.57 16.76 16.36
C TRP A 136 3.80 17.47 17.47
N ASP A 137 4.07 17.08 18.73
CA ASP A 137 3.51 17.77 19.89
C ASP A 137 4.27 19.08 20.13
N GLU A 138 3.63 20.21 19.82
CA GLU A 138 4.22 21.53 19.98
C GLU A 138 4.67 21.80 21.42
N THR A 139 3.87 21.39 22.41
CA THR A 139 4.16 21.67 23.82
C THR A 139 5.38 20.89 24.27
N PHE A 140 5.49 19.63 23.88
CA PHE A 140 6.65 18.80 24.15
C PHE A 140 7.91 19.40 23.51
N TRP A 141 7.84 19.74 22.21
CA TRP A 141 8.98 20.26 21.46
C TRP A 141 9.27 21.74 21.67
N SER A 142 8.48 22.44 22.49
CA SER A 142 8.78 23.78 22.99
C SER A 142 9.32 23.82 24.42
N THR A 143 9.31 22.69 25.15
CA THR A 143 9.54 22.68 26.61
C THR A 143 10.88 22.02 27.00
N PRO A 144 11.74 22.69 27.80
CA PRO A 144 12.96 22.08 28.33
C PRO A 144 12.69 20.88 29.25
N PRO A 145 13.63 19.92 29.37
CA PRO A 145 14.94 19.90 28.70
C PRO A 145 14.91 19.34 27.28
N PHE A 146 13.87 18.62 26.87
CA PHE A 146 13.85 17.86 25.62
C PHE A 146 13.54 18.72 24.38
N GLY A 147 12.65 19.71 24.52
CA GLY A 147 12.26 20.60 23.43
C GLY A 147 13.26 21.73 23.15
N GLN A 148 14.21 21.97 24.05
CA GLN A 148 15.19 23.06 23.90
C GLN A 148 16.26 22.67 22.86
N ALA A 149 16.49 23.55 21.89
CA ALA A 149 17.49 23.33 20.84
C ALA A 149 18.77 24.10 21.19
N THR A 150 19.93 23.43 21.11
CA THR A 150 21.25 24.01 21.47
C THR A 150 22.12 24.34 20.27
N LEU A 151 21.50 24.66 19.13
CA LEU A 151 22.17 24.90 17.86
C LEU A 151 22.56 26.38 17.67
N ALA A 152 23.34 26.91 18.62
CA ALA A 152 23.74 28.33 18.65
C ALA A 152 25.08 28.63 17.95
N ASP A 153 25.66 27.62 17.29
CA ASP A 153 26.87 27.79 16.50
C ASP A 153 26.62 28.71 15.28
N PRO A 154 27.65 29.38 14.72
CA PRO A 154 27.49 30.22 13.55
C PRO A 154 26.86 29.47 12.37
N GLY A 155 25.84 30.06 11.73
CA GLY A 155 25.02 29.42 10.70
C GLY A 155 23.90 28.52 11.22
N GLY A 156 23.84 28.26 12.54
CA GLY A 156 22.77 27.50 13.18
C GLY A 156 21.46 28.28 13.31
N PRO A 157 20.32 27.59 13.48
CA PRO A 157 19.01 28.22 13.54
C PRO A 157 18.77 28.97 14.87
N CYS A 158 19.65 28.79 15.86
CA CYS A 158 19.63 29.53 17.12
C CYS A 158 20.75 30.59 17.20
N GLU A 159 21.49 30.87 16.12
CA GLU A 159 22.55 31.88 16.16
C GLU A 159 21.98 33.25 16.59
N GLY A 160 22.50 33.81 17.69
CA GLY A 160 22.02 35.09 18.23
C GLY A 160 20.67 35.05 18.93
N VAL A 161 20.00 33.89 18.99
CA VAL A 161 18.74 33.68 19.73
C VAL A 161 19.08 33.20 21.15
N PRO A 162 18.57 33.85 22.22
CA PRO A 162 18.74 33.31 23.56
C PRO A 162 18.18 31.89 23.66
N ILE A 163 18.95 31.00 24.29
CA ILE A 163 18.70 29.56 24.27
C ILE A 163 17.33 29.18 24.85
N GLU A 164 16.79 29.98 25.77
CA GLU A 164 15.46 29.83 26.34
C GLU A 164 14.32 30.06 25.34
N PHE A 165 14.58 30.75 24.23
CA PHE A 165 13.63 31.01 23.16
C PHE A 165 13.87 30.13 21.92
N CYS A 166 14.98 29.40 21.84
CA CYS A 166 15.23 28.46 20.75
C CYS A 166 14.78 27.04 21.12
N ASN A 167 13.78 26.53 20.39
CA ASN A 167 13.23 25.20 20.59
C ASN A 167 12.95 24.51 19.26
N TRP A 168 12.83 23.19 19.30
CA TRP A 168 12.63 22.37 18.11
C TRP A 168 11.32 22.69 17.39
N ASN A 169 10.25 23.06 18.11
CA ASN A 169 8.99 23.46 17.48
C ASN A 169 9.18 24.66 16.53
N ILE A 170 9.87 25.71 16.98
CA ILE A 170 10.09 26.92 16.17
C ILE A 170 10.99 26.62 14.95
N ILE A 171 12.07 25.85 15.14
CA ILE A 171 12.99 25.49 14.06
C ILE A 171 12.27 24.69 12.97
N GLN A 172 11.52 23.65 13.35
CA GLN A 172 10.85 22.79 12.39
C GLN A 172 9.67 23.48 11.68
N LYS A 173 9.04 24.47 12.31
CA LYS A 173 8.00 25.30 11.66
C LYS A 173 8.54 26.14 10.50
N MET A 174 9.86 26.34 10.37
CA MET A 174 10.43 27.05 9.22
C MET A 174 10.20 26.30 7.89
N SER A 175 10.13 24.97 7.92
CA SER A 175 9.92 24.12 6.74
C SER A 175 8.60 23.35 6.76
N ASN A 176 7.71 23.65 7.72
CA ASN A 176 6.34 23.13 7.83
C ASN A 176 5.52 24.05 8.76
N PRO A 177 5.21 25.29 8.32
CA PRO A 177 4.67 26.35 9.19
C PRO A 177 3.24 26.10 9.68
N ASP A 178 2.41 25.49 8.85
CA ASP A 178 1.02 25.09 9.13
C ASP A 178 0.92 23.63 9.61
N MET A 179 1.98 23.10 10.22
CA MET A 179 2.00 21.75 10.79
C MET A 179 0.81 21.52 11.71
N SER A 180 0.05 20.47 11.42
CA SER A 180 -1.02 20.00 12.27
C SER A 180 -1.28 18.52 12.02
N PHE A 181 -1.86 17.85 13.02
CA PHE A 181 -2.30 16.47 12.86
C PHE A 181 -3.27 16.30 11.68
N ALA A 182 -4.19 17.25 11.50
CA ALA A 182 -5.17 17.23 10.42
C ALA A 182 -4.50 17.31 9.04
N LYS A 183 -3.54 18.23 8.86
CA LYS A 183 -2.75 18.34 7.63
C LYS A 183 -1.96 17.07 7.36
N ALA A 184 -1.16 16.63 8.33
CA ALA A 184 -0.30 15.46 8.16
C ALA A 184 -1.08 14.20 7.81
N THR A 185 -2.22 13.96 8.48
CA THR A 185 -3.08 12.81 8.20
C THR A 185 -3.70 12.89 6.80
N ALA A 186 -4.10 14.07 6.32
CA ALA A 186 -4.60 14.22 4.95
C ALA A 186 -3.53 13.89 3.89
N TYR A 187 -2.27 14.25 4.15
CA TYR A 187 -1.15 13.84 3.29
C TYR A 187 -0.89 12.33 3.39
N GLN A 188 -0.91 11.75 4.59
CA GLN A 188 -0.76 10.30 4.79
C GLN A 188 -1.86 9.50 4.07
N ASP A 189 -3.11 9.97 4.10
CA ASP A 189 -4.22 9.36 3.36
C ASP A 189 -3.95 9.38 1.84
N SER A 190 -3.44 10.50 1.32
CA SER A 190 -3.08 10.64 -0.09
C SER A 190 -1.91 9.75 -0.49
N ILE A 191 -0.90 9.64 0.38
CA ILE A 191 0.26 8.75 0.22
C ILE A 191 -0.22 7.30 0.15
N LEU A 192 -1.03 6.85 1.11
CA LEU A 192 -1.54 5.48 1.13
C LEU A 192 -2.42 5.17 -0.08
N GLY A 193 -3.27 6.13 -0.48
CA GLY A 193 -4.12 5.99 -1.66
C GLY A 193 -3.34 5.84 -2.97
N TYR A 194 -2.23 6.56 -3.11
CA TYR A 194 -1.33 6.43 -4.26
C TYR A 194 -0.46 5.16 -4.21
N PHE A 195 0.00 4.80 -3.02
CA PHE A 195 0.83 3.63 -2.73
C PHE A 195 0.12 2.32 -3.04
N ALA A 196 -1.08 2.14 -2.49
CA ALA A 196 -1.76 0.84 -2.47
C ALA A 196 -1.91 0.17 -3.85
N PRO A 197 -2.43 0.84 -4.90
CA PRO A 197 -2.58 0.20 -6.21
C PRO A 197 -1.24 -0.15 -6.87
N ARG A 198 -0.18 0.63 -6.61
CA ARG A 198 1.18 0.36 -7.13
C ARG A 198 1.84 -0.77 -6.38
N ALA A 199 1.73 -0.79 -5.05
CA ALA A 199 2.24 -1.88 -4.22
C ALA A 199 1.56 -3.21 -4.58
N TYR A 200 0.26 -3.20 -4.85
CA TYR A 200 -0.48 -4.38 -5.30
C TYR A 200 0.12 -5.00 -6.57
N LEU A 201 0.53 -4.17 -7.53
CA LEU A 201 1.15 -4.61 -8.78
C LEU A 201 2.62 -4.99 -8.62
N ALA A 202 3.41 -4.17 -7.91
CA ALA A 202 4.84 -4.41 -7.71
C ALA A 202 5.11 -5.70 -6.93
N LEU A 203 4.28 -6.01 -5.96
CA LEU A 203 4.41 -7.20 -5.11
C LEU A 203 3.64 -8.41 -5.67
N ASP A 204 3.03 -8.28 -6.85
CA ASP A 204 2.24 -9.32 -7.51
C ASP A 204 1.17 -9.97 -6.59
N LEU A 205 0.50 -9.14 -5.78
CA LEU A 205 -0.42 -9.63 -4.74
C LEU A 205 -1.66 -10.32 -5.34
N ALA A 206 -1.98 -10.04 -6.61
CA ALA A 206 -3.03 -10.72 -7.34
C ALA A 206 -2.81 -12.24 -7.41
N ASN A 207 -1.56 -12.67 -7.61
CA ASN A 207 -1.20 -14.08 -7.73
C ASN A 207 -0.87 -14.73 -6.37
N LEU A 208 -0.66 -13.93 -5.32
CA LEU A 208 -0.38 -14.40 -3.97
C LEU A 208 -1.64 -14.50 -3.10
N SER A 209 -2.72 -13.83 -3.50
CA SER A 209 -4.02 -13.86 -2.82
C SER A 209 -4.95 -14.88 -3.48
N ASP A 210 -4.53 -16.14 -3.54
CA ASP A 210 -5.43 -17.25 -3.89
C ASP A 210 -5.76 -18.08 -2.66
N THR A 211 -6.97 -18.64 -2.64
CA THR A 211 -7.33 -19.69 -1.69
C THR A 211 -6.93 -21.02 -2.31
N GLU A 212 -5.96 -21.71 -1.71
CA GLU A 212 -5.65 -23.10 -2.08
C GLU A 212 -6.92 -23.96 -1.91
N ASP A 213 -7.52 -24.39 -3.03
CA ASP A 213 -8.57 -25.39 -3.02
C ASP A 213 -7.96 -26.70 -2.52
N ILE A 214 -8.22 -27.04 -1.26
CA ILE A 214 -7.63 -28.20 -0.55
C ILE A 214 -7.91 -29.53 -1.30
N LEU A 215 -8.88 -29.55 -2.22
CA LEU A 215 -9.37 -30.74 -2.90
C LEU A 215 -9.73 -30.44 -4.37
N ASP A 216 -9.03 -31.08 -5.31
CA ASP A 216 -9.46 -31.16 -6.71
C ASP A 216 -10.88 -31.78 -6.76
N GLN A 217 -11.87 -31.08 -7.31
CA GLN A 217 -13.28 -31.51 -7.31
C GLN A 217 -13.55 -32.74 -8.21
N ASN A 218 -12.54 -33.20 -8.96
CA ASN A 218 -12.65 -34.27 -9.95
C ASN A 218 -12.96 -35.65 -9.35
N PHE A 219 -12.72 -35.89 -8.05
CA PHE A 219 -13.04 -37.18 -7.43
C PHE A 219 -14.51 -37.33 -6.99
N VAL A 220 -15.32 -36.27 -7.06
CA VAL A 220 -16.76 -36.32 -6.73
C VAL A 220 -17.59 -36.11 -7.98
N GLU A 221 -18.51 -37.02 -8.28
CA GLU A 221 -19.49 -36.89 -9.36
C GLU A 221 -20.89 -36.82 -8.76
N ILE A 222 -21.73 -35.90 -9.26
CA ILE A 222 -23.16 -35.87 -8.94
C ILE A 222 -23.94 -36.00 -10.25
N SER A 223 -24.63 -37.12 -10.44
CA SER A 223 -25.35 -37.43 -11.67
C SER A 223 -26.67 -38.20 -11.44
N PRO A 224 -27.69 -38.02 -12.30
CA PRO A 224 -27.76 -37.01 -13.37
C PRO A 224 -27.96 -35.61 -12.80
N ASN A 225 -27.48 -34.58 -13.50
CA ASN A 225 -27.72 -33.18 -13.16
C ASN A 225 -27.93 -32.37 -14.45
N PRO A 226 -29.15 -31.85 -14.73
CA PRO A 226 -30.34 -31.87 -13.88
C PRO A 226 -30.95 -33.28 -13.66
N SER A 227 -31.76 -33.45 -12.60
CA SER A 227 -32.49 -34.70 -12.32
C SER A 227 -33.97 -34.45 -12.04
N ALA A 228 -34.83 -35.33 -12.55
CA ALA A 228 -36.28 -35.26 -12.33
C ALA A 228 -36.73 -35.95 -11.04
N SER A 229 -35.89 -36.80 -10.44
CA SER A 229 -36.26 -37.62 -9.28
C SER A 229 -35.10 -37.81 -8.31
N THR A 230 -34.06 -38.55 -8.69
CA THR A 230 -32.96 -38.93 -7.81
C THR A 230 -31.63 -38.51 -8.44
N MET A 231 -30.75 -37.95 -7.63
CA MET A 231 -29.33 -37.74 -7.96
C MET A 231 -28.47 -38.69 -7.15
N PHE A 232 -27.38 -39.13 -7.74
CA PHE A 232 -26.38 -39.96 -7.09
C PHE A 232 -25.09 -39.18 -6.94
N ILE A 233 -24.55 -39.19 -5.74
CA ILE A 233 -23.25 -38.64 -5.39
C ILE A 233 -22.30 -39.82 -5.30
N LYS A 234 -21.27 -39.82 -6.15
CA LYS A 234 -20.22 -40.82 -6.18
C LYS A 234 -18.88 -40.16 -5.88
N SER A 235 -18.12 -40.76 -4.99
CA SER A 235 -16.74 -40.40 -4.69
C SER A 235 -15.81 -41.53 -5.16
N PHE A 236 -14.76 -41.22 -5.90
CA PHE A 236 -13.87 -42.22 -6.51
C PHE A 236 -12.79 -42.75 -5.56
N ASP A 237 -12.25 -41.89 -4.69
CA ASP A 237 -11.09 -42.19 -3.85
C ASP A 237 -11.31 -41.90 -2.35
N LYS A 238 -12.37 -41.15 -1.98
CA LYS A 238 -12.62 -40.72 -0.59
C LYS A 238 -13.97 -41.17 -0.05
N VAL A 239 -14.07 -41.32 1.27
CA VAL A 239 -15.30 -41.72 1.96
C VAL A 239 -16.13 -40.49 2.32
N ILE A 240 -17.38 -40.44 1.85
CA ILE A 240 -18.33 -39.39 2.18
C ILE A 240 -18.76 -39.55 3.64
N LYS A 241 -18.56 -38.50 4.44
CA LYS A 241 -19.00 -38.44 5.85
C LYS A 241 -20.37 -37.82 6.02
N ALA A 242 -20.64 -36.76 5.26
CA ALA A 242 -21.91 -36.05 5.30
C ALA A 242 -22.20 -35.36 3.96
N VAL A 243 -23.48 -35.14 3.71
CA VAL A 243 -23.99 -34.35 2.58
C VAL A 243 -24.98 -33.33 3.12
N GLU A 244 -24.76 -32.05 2.80
CA GLU A 244 -25.67 -30.94 3.14
C GLU A 244 -26.14 -30.27 1.85
N VAL A 245 -27.44 -30.07 1.72
CA VAL A 245 -28.08 -29.41 0.58
C VAL A 245 -28.61 -28.07 1.04
N ILE A 246 -28.23 -27.02 0.33
CA ILE A 246 -28.50 -25.62 0.65
C ILE A 246 -29.28 -24.98 -0.50
N ASP A 247 -30.36 -24.28 -0.18
CA ASP A 247 -31.12 -23.51 -1.18
C ASP A 247 -30.43 -22.20 -1.56
N MET A 248 -30.98 -21.49 -2.55
CA MET A 248 -30.42 -20.21 -3.03
C MET A 248 -30.57 -19.07 -2.02
N GLN A 249 -31.30 -19.25 -0.92
CA GLN A 249 -31.39 -18.31 0.19
C GLN A 249 -30.39 -18.65 1.32
N GLY A 250 -29.53 -19.65 1.12
CA GLY A 250 -28.51 -20.06 2.09
C GLY A 250 -29.05 -20.95 3.22
N ARG A 251 -30.27 -21.48 3.10
CA ARG A 251 -30.87 -22.34 4.13
C ARG A 251 -30.55 -23.81 3.84
N VAL A 252 -30.17 -24.55 4.88
CA VAL A 252 -29.98 -26.00 4.79
C VAL A 252 -31.36 -26.66 4.67
N VAL A 253 -31.64 -27.25 3.51
CA VAL A 253 -32.91 -27.94 3.22
C VAL A 253 -32.84 -29.43 3.48
N LYS A 254 -31.64 -30.02 3.45
CA LYS A 254 -31.39 -31.43 3.77
C LYS A 254 -29.99 -31.59 4.33
N ALA A 255 -29.84 -32.44 5.35
CA ALA A 255 -28.54 -32.79 5.92
C ALA A 255 -28.51 -34.28 6.29
N ASP A 256 -27.71 -35.05 5.57
CA ASP A 256 -27.48 -36.47 5.84
C ASP A 256 -26.07 -36.62 6.42
N ARG A 257 -25.99 -37.13 7.65
CA ARG A 257 -24.74 -37.27 8.42
C ARG A 257 -24.43 -38.75 8.65
N ASN A 258 -23.16 -39.04 8.93
CA ASN A 258 -22.66 -40.40 9.22
C ASN A 258 -22.87 -41.38 8.06
N ILE A 259 -22.76 -40.90 6.81
CA ILE A 259 -22.95 -41.72 5.60
C ILE A 259 -21.89 -42.84 5.54
N ASN A 260 -20.62 -42.48 5.77
CA ASN A 260 -19.47 -43.39 5.79
C ASN A 260 -19.41 -44.35 4.59
N ASN A 261 -19.71 -43.82 3.40
CA ASN A 261 -19.76 -44.58 2.15
C ASN A 261 -19.19 -43.71 1.01
N ASN A 262 -18.79 -44.32 -0.10
CA ASN A 262 -18.35 -43.59 -1.30
C ASN A 262 -19.50 -43.29 -2.27
N PHE A 263 -20.72 -43.62 -1.87
CA PHE A 263 -21.93 -43.42 -2.67
C PHE A 263 -23.09 -42.95 -1.77
N HIS A 264 -23.85 -41.97 -2.24
CA HIS A 264 -25.05 -41.46 -1.57
C HIS A 264 -26.10 -41.05 -2.61
N SER A 265 -27.39 -41.08 -2.23
CA SER A 265 -28.48 -40.64 -3.11
C SER A 265 -29.25 -39.48 -2.50
N LEU A 266 -29.60 -38.50 -3.32
CA LEU A 266 -30.48 -37.40 -2.98
C LEU A 266 -31.79 -37.53 -3.76
N ASN A 267 -32.92 -37.50 -3.06
CA ASN A 267 -34.25 -37.59 -3.67
C ASN A 267 -34.93 -36.21 -3.69
N LYS A 268 -35.52 -35.87 -4.83
CA LYS A 268 -36.29 -34.64 -5.03
C LYS A 268 -37.43 -34.50 -4.03
N GLU A 269 -38.08 -35.60 -3.65
CA GLU A 269 -39.20 -35.58 -2.69
C GLU A 269 -38.78 -35.02 -1.31
N ASP A 270 -37.51 -35.22 -0.92
CA ASP A 270 -36.97 -34.76 0.37
C ASP A 270 -36.45 -33.30 0.33
N ILE A 271 -36.21 -32.75 -0.87
CA ILE A 271 -35.47 -31.49 -1.08
C ILE A 271 -36.34 -30.42 -1.75
N GLY A 272 -37.22 -30.84 -2.66
CA GLY A 272 -38.03 -29.98 -3.52
C GLY A 272 -37.44 -29.74 -4.90
N GLN A 273 -38.24 -29.13 -5.77
CA GLN A 273 -37.83 -28.70 -7.10
C GLN A 273 -37.05 -27.38 -7.02
N GLY A 274 -35.98 -27.24 -7.79
CA GLY A 274 -35.20 -26.01 -7.84
C GLY A 274 -33.70 -26.23 -8.00
N MET A 275 -32.96 -25.15 -7.75
CA MET A 275 -31.51 -25.08 -7.83
C MET A 275 -30.93 -25.04 -6.42
N PHE A 276 -29.89 -25.85 -6.19
CA PHE A 276 -29.30 -26.04 -4.87
C PHE A 276 -27.77 -26.09 -4.94
N VAL A 277 -27.14 -25.84 -3.81
CA VAL A 277 -25.72 -26.09 -3.57
C VAL A 277 -25.61 -27.32 -2.66
N VAL A 278 -24.80 -28.30 -3.07
CA VAL A 278 -24.56 -29.53 -2.32
C VAL A 278 -23.13 -29.52 -1.80
N ASN A 279 -22.98 -29.55 -0.48
CA ASN A 279 -21.72 -29.69 0.22
C ASN A 279 -21.51 -31.16 0.58
N VAL A 280 -20.47 -31.78 0.04
CA VAL A 280 -20.07 -33.16 0.32
C VAL A 280 -18.84 -33.13 1.20
N ARG A 281 -18.95 -33.64 2.43
CA ARG A 281 -17.88 -33.61 3.44
C ARG A 281 -17.12 -34.92 3.47
N PHE A 282 -15.80 -34.80 3.53
CA PHE A 282 -14.80 -35.87 3.69
C PHE A 282 -14.02 -35.63 5.00
N ASP A 283 -13.08 -36.53 5.34
CA ASP A 283 -12.20 -36.32 6.50
C ASP A 283 -11.23 -35.15 6.25
N GLU A 284 -10.82 -34.92 5.00
CA GLU A 284 -9.82 -33.94 4.61
C GLU A 284 -10.40 -32.58 4.20
N GLY A 285 -11.71 -32.47 4.00
CA GLY A 285 -12.32 -31.23 3.53
C GLY A 285 -13.76 -31.36 3.02
N ILE A 286 -14.21 -30.35 2.29
CA ILE A 286 -15.57 -30.26 1.72
C ILE A 286 -15.46 -29.96 0.23
N VAL A 287 -16.22 -30.69 -0.59
CA VAL A 287 -16.41 -30.39 -2.01
C VAL A 287 -17.81 -29.82 -2.20
N THR A 288 -17.91 -28.72 -2.94
CA THR A 288 -19.17 -28.01 -3.18
C THR A 288 -19.58 -28.12 -4.64
N LYS A 289 -20.79 -28.59 -4.93
CA LYS A 289 -21.33 -28.67 -6.30
C LYS A 289 -22.73 -28.09 -6.42
N LYS A 290 -22.98 -27.40 -7.53
CA LYS A 290 -24.30 -26.87 -7.87
C LYS A 290 -25.14 -27.92 -8.61
N VAL A 291 -26.38 -28.10 -8.18
CA VAL A 291 -27.31 -29.10 -8.74
C VAL A 291 -28.70 -28.53 -9.02
N VAL A 292 -29.43 -29.17 -9.93
CA VAL A 292 -30.79 -28.76 -10.34
C VAL A 292 -31.74 -29.95 -10.34
N PHE A 293 -32.79 -29.90 -9.52
CA PHE A 293 -33.94 -30.80 -9.63
C PHE A 293 -35.03 -30.15 -10.50
N ASN A 294 -35.34 -30.75 -11.66
CA ASN A 294 -36.34 -30.25 -12.61
C ASN A 294 -37.71 -30.87 -12.41
#